data_AF-W2LTJ3-F1
#
_entry.id   AF-W2LTJ3-F1
#
_cell.length_a   1.000
_cell.length_b   1.000
_cell.length_c   1.000
_cell.angle_alpha   90.00
_cell.angle_beta   90.00
_cell.angle_gamma   90.00
#
_symmetry.space_group_name_H-M   'P 1'
#
loop_
_entity.id
_entity.type
_entity.pdbx_description
1 polymer ?
#
loop_
_entity_poly.entity_id
_entity_poly.type
_entity_poly.pdbx_seq_one_letter_code
_entity_poly.pdbx_strand_id
1 'polypeptide(L)'
;MGKTRIAKKSTNNDTRRMVFTPRGIDTKPANLKELFGAIGDVLAALVMLHDASWMHRDIRWANVMRRRNGSNSWFLIDYMNVEQSPAVSSSEEHLRPGSHAPEIHDTNVKHTTAVDSWSVGYLLRGMDKLWGDGGERTAFRKALMKEDPSQRPTAMDALQKLEELKKISFPQKRALEE
;
A
#
# COMPACT_ATOMS: atom_id res chain seq x y z
N MET A 1 -11.69 18.01 4.51
CA MET A 1 -12.95 17.24 4.65
C MET A 1 -12.61 15.79 4.98
N GLY A 2 -12.93 15.33 6.19
CA GLY A 2 -12.58 13.98 6.66
C GLY A 2 -13.55 12.91 6.16
N LYS A 3 -13.01 11.78 5.69
CA LYS A 3 -13.82 10.63 5.22
C LYS A 3 -13.79 9.47 6.22
N THR A 4 -15.00 9.11 6.63
CA THR A 4 -15.63 7.91 7.23
C THR A 4 -14.80 6.80 7.90
N ARG A 5 -15.23 6.43 9.13
CA ARG A 5 -14.69 5.34 9.98
C ARG A 5 -15.58 4.09 9.94
N ILE A 6 -14.98 2.89 9.96
CA ILE A 6 -15.69 1.60 10.05
C ILE A 6 -16.02 1.25 11.52
N ALA A 7 -17.27 0.85 11.79
CA ALA A 7 -17.86 0.66 13.12
C ALA A 7 -18.14 -0.82 13.44
N LYS A 8 -18.14 -1.19 14.73
CA LYS A 8 -18.61 -2.49 15.24
C LYS A 8 -19.76 -2.24 16.21
N LYS A 9 -20.89 -2.93 16.01
CA LYS A 9 -22.15 -2.71 16.74
C LYS A 9 -22.18 -3.56 18.02
N SER A 10 -22.50 -2.93 19.14
CA SER A 10 -22.95 -3.60 20.38
C SER A 10 -24.12 -2.77 20.91
N THR A 11 -25.25 -3.42 21.17
CA THR A 11 -26.49 -2.79 21.62
C THR A 11 -26.66 -3.03 23.12
N ASN A 12 -26.68 -1.97 23.91
CA ASN A 12 -27.14 -2.00 25.30
C ASN A 12 -28.54 -1.37 25.34
N ASN A 13 -29.54 -2.12 25.82
CA ASN A 13 -30.94 -1.69 25.92
C ASN A 13 -31.06 -0.64 27.03
N ASP A 14 -30.97 0.66 26.67
CA ASP A 14 -31.86 1.73 27.18
C ASP A 14 -31.51 3.14 26.68
N THR A 15 -30.43 3.30 25.91
CA THR A 15 -30.19 4.52 25.14
C THR A 15 -29.61 4.11 23.80
N ARG A 16 -30.22 4.53 22.68
CA ARG A 16 -29.66 4.29 21.33
C ARG A 16 -28.42 5.16 21.09
N ARG A 17 -27.38 4.98 21.91
CA ARG A 17 -26.07 5.58 21.71
C ARG A 17 -25.21 4.64 20.88
N MET A 18 -24.75 5.15 19.75
CA MET A 18 -23.67 4.52 18.99
C MET A 18 -22.34 5.09 19.47
N VAL A 19 -21.48 4.22 19.99
CA VAL A 19 -20.11 4.59 20.38
C VAL A 19 -19.17 4.19 19.25
N PHE A 20 -18.52 5.17 18.63
CA PHE A 20 -17.52 4.94 17.58
C PHE A 20 -16.13 5.16 18.15
N THR A 21 -15.27 4.14 18.04
CA THR A 21 -13.86 4.26 18.40
C THR A 21 -13.00 4.27 17.13
N PRO A 22 -12.05 5.21 16.98
CA PRO A 22 -11.13 5.19 15.84
C PRO A 22 -10.28 3.91 15.87
N ARG A 23 -10.24 3.21 14.73
CA ARG A 23 -9.42 2.00 14.53
C ARG A 23 -8.02 2.32 14.02
N GLY A 24 -7.88 3.41 13.28
CA GLY A 24 -6.65 3.85 12.66
C GLY A 24 -6.25 5.27 13.06
N ILE A 25 -4.97 5.57 12.83
CA ILE A 25 -4.37 6.89 12.90
C ILE A 25 -3.94 7.24 11.48
N ASP A 26 -4.41 8.39 10.98
CA ASP A 26 -3.94 8.98 9.73
C ASP A 26 -2.57 9.61 9.99
N THR A 27 -1.52 8.86 9.68
CA THR A 27 -0.13 9.28 9.82
C THR A 27 0.70 8.58 8.77
N LYS A 28 1.83 9.19 8.41
CA LYS A 28 2.85 8.55 7.56
C LYS A 28 3.90 7.86 8.43
N PRO A 29 4.65 6.89 7.88
CA PRO A 29 5.80 6.31 8.57
C PRO A 29 6.84 7.36 8.95
N ALA A 30 7.29 7.35 10.21
CA ALA A 30 8.26 8.33 10.71
C ALA A 30 9.73 7.87 10.59
N ASN A 31 9.95 6.57 10.37
CA ASN A 31 11.27 5.97 10.25
C ASN A 31 11.26 4.76 9.32
N LEU A 32 12.44 4.25 8.99
CA LEU A 32 12.59 3.13 8.04
C LEU A 32 11.87 1.86 8.51
N LYS A 33 11.87 1.54 9.80
CA LYS A 33 11.18 0.37 10.35
C LYS A 33 9.68 0.47 10.16
N GLU A 34 9.11 1.65 10.44
CA GLU A 34 7.70 1.93 10.19
C GLU A 34 7.37 1.85 8.70
N LEU A 35 8.26 2.34 7.82
CA LEU A 35 8.05 2.32 6.38
C LEU A 35 8.03 0.89 5.84
N PHE A 36 8.96 0.02 6.27
CA PHE A 36 8.91 -1.41 5.95
C PHE A 36 7.61 -2.06 6.43
N GLY A 37 7.14 -1.72 7.62
CA GLY A 37 5.86 -2.24 8.15
C GLY A 37 4.67 -1.81 7.29
N ALA A 38 4.59 -0.51 6.96
CA ALA A 38 3.50 0.03 6.17
C ALA A 38 3.46 -0.56 4.76
N ILE A 39 4.60 -0.61 4.07
CA ILE A 39 4.68 -1.17 2.71
C ILE A 39 4.43 -2.68 2.72
N GLY A 40 4.89 -3.39 3.75
CA GLY A 40 4.64 -4.82 3.92
C GLY A 40 3.16 -5.14 4.09
N ASP A 41 2.47 -4.42 4.98
CA ASP A 41 1.02 -4.62 5.20
C ASP A 41 0.18 -4.21 3.98
N VAL A 42 0.59 -3.17 3.24
CA VAL A 42 -0.03 -2.79 1.96
C VAL A 42 0.15 -3.91 0.93
N LEU A 43 1.38 -4.38 0.72
CA LEU A 43 1.66 -5.46 -0.23
C LEU A 43 0.94 -6.76 0.14
N ALA A 44 0.86 -7.11 1.43
CA ALA A 44 0.10 -8.27 1.89
C ALA A 44 -1.41 -8.14 1.58
N ALA A 45 -1.99 -6.94 1.75
CA ALA A 45 -3.37 -6.69 1.36
C ALA A 45 -3.56 -6.80 -0.17
N LEU A 46 -2.60 -6.33 -0.96
CA LEU A 46 -2.63 -6.44 -2.42
C LEU A 46 -2.47 -7.88 -2.90
N VAL A 47 -1.63 -8.70 -2.27
CA VAL A 47 -1.54 -10.14 -2.58
C VAL A 47 -2.92 -10.79 -2.50
N MET A 48 -3.65 -10.56 -1.41
CA MET A 48 -5.01 -11.09 -1.23
C MET A 48 -6.00 -10.54 -2.27
N LEU A 49 -5.90 -9.25 -2.59
CA LEU A 49 -6.80 -8.60 -3.55
C LEU A 49 -6.54 -9.08 -4.99
N HIS A 50 -5.26 -9.20 -5.37
CA HIS A 50 -4.79 -9.60 -6.68
C HIS A 50 -5.05 -11.07 -6.96
N ASP A 51 -4.98 -11.94 -5.93
CA ASP A 51 -5.36 -13.36 -6.03
C ASP A 51 -6.84 -13.53 -6.43
N ALA A 52 -7.70 -12.62 -5.97
CA ALA A 52 -9.10 -12.54 -6.38
C ALA A 52 -9.31 -11.81 -7.74
N SER A 53 -8.24 -11.47 -8.46
CA SER A 53 -8.25 -10.68 -9.70
C SER A 53 -8.88 -9.29 -9.56
N TRP A 54 -8.68 -8.64 -8.42
CA TRP A 54 -9.07 -7.24 -8.20
C TRP A 54 -7.85 -6.33 -8.07
N MET A 55 -8.02 -5.06 -8.42
CA MET A 55 -7.01 -4.01 -8.24
C MET A 55 -7.59 -2.83 -7.45
N HIS A 56 -6.78 -2.18 -6.63
CA HIS A 56 -7.21 -1.10 -5.73
C HIS A 56 -7.31 0.26 -6.43
N ARG A 57 -6.38 0.56 -7.35
CA ARG A 57 -6.32 1.77 -8.21
C ARG A 57 -6.08 3.12 -7.51
N ASP A 58 -6.40 3.28 -6.23
CA ASP A 58 -6.14 4.52 -5.46
C ASP A 58 -5.23 4.29 -4.24
N ILE A 59 -4.03 3.72 -4.45
CA ILE A 59 -3.06 3.51 -3.38
C ILE A 59 -2.26 4.78 -3.14
N ARG A 60 -2.50 5.40 -2.00
CA ARG A 60 -1.83 6.63 -1.55
C ARG A 60 -1.76 6.67 -0.03
N TRP A 61 -0.88 7.49 0.52
CA TRP A 61 -0.72 7.60 1.98
C TRP A 61 -2.02 7.94 2.71
N ALA A 62 -2.94 8.70 2.10
CA ALA A 62 -4.25 9.01 2.68
C ALA A 62 -5.16 7.78 2.85
N ASN A 63 -4.89 6.70 2.11
CA ASN A 63 -5.63 5.44 2.13
C ASN A 63 -4.88 4.35 2.90
N VAL A 64 -3.79 4.68 3.61
CA VAL A 64 -3.00 3.77 4.45
C VAL A 64 -3.03 4.26 5.89
N MET A 65 -3.60 3.47 6.80
CA MET A 65 -3.77 3.86 8.19
C MET A 65 -2.91 3.02 9.13
N ARG A 66 -2.33 3.64 10.16
CA ARG A 66 -1.66 2.92 11.26
C ARG A 66 -2.68 2.42 12.27
N ARG A 67 -2.56 1.19 12.75
CA ARG A 67 -3.42 0.67 13.83
C ARG A 67 -3.15 1.35 15.17
N ARG A 68 -4.20 1.60 15.95
CA ARG A 68 -4.12 2.23 17.28
C ARG A 68 -3.86 1.23 18.42
N ASN A 69 -2.93 0.29 18.23
CA ASN A 69 -2.59 -0.75 19.21
C ASN A 69 -1.12 -0.66 19.67
N GLY A 70 -0.42 0.42 19.33
CA GLY A 70 1.00 0.61 19.66
C GLY A 70 1.98 -0.22 18.82
N SER A 71 1.50 -1.13 17.97
CA SER A 71 2.37 -1.92 17.10
C SER A 71 2.69 -1.19 15.80
N ASN A 72 3.69 -1.70 15.07
CA ASN A 72 4.00 -1.26 13.71
C ASN A 72 3.12 -2.03 12.71
N SER A 73 1.80 -1.86 12.82
CA SER A 73 0.83 -2.48 11.91
C SER A 73 -0.02 -1.42 11.24
N TRP A 74 -0.31 -1.66 9.97
CA TRP A 74 -0.97 -0.77 9.06
C TRP A 74 -2.08 -1.51 8.32
N PHE A 75 -2.92 -0.78 7.61
CA PHE A 75 -3.97 -1.37 6.78
C PHE A 75 -4.38 -0.40 5.67
N LEU A 76 -4.70 -0.97 4.52
CA LEU A 76 -5.24 -0.27 3.36
C LEU A 76 -6.75 -0.06 3.55
N ILE A 77 -7.25 1.09 3.12
CA ILE A 77 -8.67 1.47 3.16
C ILE A 77 -9.08 2.09 1.82
N ASP A 78 -10.36 2.48 1.72
CA ASP A 78 -10.93 3.20 0.57
C ASP A 78 -10.96 2.37 -0.73
N TYR A 79 -11.63 1.22 -0.64
CA TYR A 79 -11.87 0.27 -1.73
C TYR A 79 -12.92 0.76 -2.76
N MET A 80 -13.29 2.05 -2.75
CA MET A 80 -14.34 2.60 -3.61
C MET A 80 -13.95 2.63 -5.09
N ASN A 81 -12.65 2.64 -5.38
CA ASN A 81 -12.12 2.62 -6.74
C ASN A 81 -11.63 1.24 -7.15
N VAL A 82 -12.00 0.18 -6.43
CA VAL A 82 -11.57 -1.18 -6.75
C VAL A 82 -12.28 -1.67 -8.01
N GLU A 83 -11.55 -2.36 -8.88
CA GLU A 83 -12.06 -2.83 -10.17
C GLU A 83 -11.50 -4.22 -10.49
N GLN A 84 -12.24 -5.02 -11.26
CA GLN A 84 -11.79 -6.35 -11.62
C GLN A 84 -10.72 -6.26 -12.71
N SER A 85 -9.58 -6.90 -12.50
CA SER A 85 -8.49 -6.96 -13.48
C SER A 85 -8.71 -8.11 -14.47
N PRO A 86 -8.49 -7.90 -15.78
CA PRO A 86 -8.14 -6.64 -16.43
C PRO A 86 -9.38 -5.76 -16.69
N ALA A 87 -9.24 -4.44 -16.61
CA ALA A 87 -10.30 -3.49 -17.00
C ALA A 87 -9.78 -2.38 -17.91
N VAL A 88 -10.68 -1.76 -18.66
CA VAL A 88 -10.39 -0.51 -19.39
C VAL A 88 -10.44 0.67 -18.42
N SER A 89 -9.71 1.74 -18.70
CA SER A 89 -9.77 2.94 -17.87
C SER A 89 -11.19 3.52 -17.86
N SER A 90 -11.78 3.63 -16.67
CA SER A 90 -12.90 4.53 -16.44
C SER A 90 -12.35 5.94 -16.36
N SER A 91 -13.00 6.91 -17.02
CA SER A 91 -12.62 8.34 -17.02
C SER A 91 -12.85 8.99 -15.64
N GLU A 92 -12.28 8.41 -14.60
CA GLU A 92 -12.38 8.80 -13.22
C GLU A 92 -11.53 10.06 -13.00
N GLU A 93 -12.19 11.21 -13.05
CA GLU A 93 -11.63 12.56 -12.94
C GLU A 93 -10.80 12.78 -11.64
N HIS A 94 -10.98 11.92 -10.62
CA HIS A 94 -10.22 11.96 -9.37
C HIS A 94 -8.83 11.31 -9.44
N LEU A 95 -8.51 10.56 -10.48
CA LEU A 95 -7.18 9.99 -10.68
C LEU A 95 -6.28 11.08 -11.29
N ARG A 96 -5.37 11.63 -10.47
CA ARG A 96 -4.48 12.71 -10.91
C ARG A 96 -3.30 12.17 -11.73
N PRO A 97 -3.00 12.78 -12.90
CA PRO A 97 -1.78 12.48 -13.65
C PRO A 97 -0.52 12.68 -12.79
N GLY A 98 0.45 11.78 -12.92
CA GLY A 98 1.74 11.85 -12.22
C GLY A 98 1.72 11.33 -10.76
N SER A 99 0.55 11.03 -10.20
CA SER A 99 0.42 10.32 -8.92
C SER A 99 -0.10 8.89 -9.03
N HIS A 100 -0.42 8.44 -10.25
CA HIS A 100 -0.89 7.09 -10.56
C HIS A 100 -0.08 6.50 -11.72
N ALA A 101 -0.21 5.19 -11.91
CA ALA A 101 0.42 4.48 -13.02
C ALA A 101 0.01 5.11 -14.36
N PRO A 102 0.94 5.29 -15.32
CA PRO A 102 0.67 6.03 -16.55
C PRO A 102 -0.48 5.44 -17.36
N GLU A 103 -0.60 4.12 -17.40
CA GLU A 103 -1.63 3.42 -18.16
C GLU A 103 -3.05 3.59 -17.59
N ILE A 104 -3.21 4.06 -16.36
CA ILE A 104 -4.55 4.27 -15.77
C ILE A 104 -5.32 5.38 -16.50
N HIS A 105 -4.62 6.26 -17.23
CA HIS A 105 -5.21 7.35 -17.99
C HIS A 105 -5.40 7.02 -19.46
N ASP A 106 -4.96 5.85 -19.91
CA ASP A 106 -5.14 5.42 -21.29
C ASP A 106 -6.44 4.62 -21.44
N THR A 107 -7.46 5.24 -22.04
CA THR A 107 -8.77 4.60 -22.29
C THR A 107 -8.71 3.51 -23.35
N ASN A 108 -7.60 3.40 -24.10
CA ASN A 108 -7.43 2.40 -25.16
C ASN A 108 -6.69 1.15 -24.68
N VAL A 109 -6.19 1.14 -23.45
CA VAL A 109 -5.39 0.04 -22.89
C VAL A 109 -6.13 -0.58 -21.71
N LYS A 110 -6.09 -1.92 -21.64
CA LYS A 110 -6.53 -2.63 -20.44
C LYS A 110 -5.44 -2.54 -19.39
N HIS A 111 -5.77 -2.00 -18.23
CA HIS A 111 -4.89 -2.00 -17.07
C HIS A 111 -5.14 -3.25 -16.22
N THR A 112 -4.11 -3.63 -15.45
CA THR A 112 -4.08 -4.85 -14.63
C THR A 112 -3.69 -4.49 -13.21
N THR A 113 -3.57 -5.49 -12.34
CA THR A 113 -3.01 -5.35 -10.98
C THR A 113 -1.65 -4.65 -10.91
N ALA A 114 -0.92 -4.54 -12.02
CA ALA A 114 0.35 -3.80 -12.12
C ALA A 114 0.24 -2.30 -11.80
N VAL A 115 -0.96 -1.70 -11.86
CA VAL A 115 -1.19 -0.30 -11.45
C VAL A 115 -0.97 -0.10 -9.95
N ASP A 116 -1.30 -1.11 -9.14
CA ASP A 116 -1.11 -1.09 -7.70
C ASP A 116 0.38 -1.20 -7.35
N SER A 117 1.13 -2.07 -8.04
CA SER A 117 2.59 -2.19 -7.89
C SER A 117 3.29 -0.85 -8.15
N TRP A 118 2.90 -0.14 -9.21
CA TRP A 118 3.44 1.20 -9.50
C TRP A 118 3.13 2.19 -8.37
N SER A 119 1.90 2.15 -7.84
CA SER A 119 1.46 3.04 -6.77
C SER A 119 2.22 2.78 -5.45
N VAL A 120 2.58 1.53 -5.15
CA VAL A 120 3.52 1.21 -4.05
C VAL A 120 4.88 1.84 -4.30
N GLY A 121 5.41 1.76 -5.52
CA GLY A 121 6.63 2.45 -5.92
C GLY A 121 6.54 3.97 -5.73
N TYR A 122 5.37 4.56 -6.02
CA TYR A 122 5.10 5.99 -5.81
C TYR A 122 5.07 6.37 -4.31
N LEU A 123 4.51 5.52 -3.43
CA LEU A 123 4.58 5.72 -1.98
C LEU A 123 6.03 5.80 -1.49
N LEU A 124 6.87 4.87 -1.97
CA LEU A 124 8.30 4.82 -1.66
C LEU A 124 9.04 6.05 -2.21
N ARG A 125 8.70 6.50 -3.42
CA ARG A 125 9.26 7.72 -4.03
C ARG A 125 8.97 8.95 -3.16
N GLY A 126 7.77 9.05 -2.60
CA GLY A 126 7.42 10.12 -1.67
C GLY A 126 8.16 10.07 -0.33
N MET A 127 8.80 8.94 0.00
CA MET A 127 9.55 8.68 1.23
C MET A 127 11.05 8.45 0.96
N ASP A 128 11.59 8.95 -0.16
CA ASP A 128 12.96 8.64 -0.58
C ASP A 128 14.03 9.07 0.45
N LYS A 129 13.75 10.06 1.31
CA LYS A 129 14.63 10.41 2.44
C LYS A 129 14.79 9.29 3.48
N LEU A 130 13.76 8.46 3.65
CA LEU A 130 13.79 7.28 4.52
C LEU A 130 14.21 6.03 3.74
N TRP A 131 13.73 5.90 2.51
CA TRP A 131 13.85 4.69 1.70
C TRP A 131 15.13 4.61 0.86
N GLY A 132 15.53 5.72 0.26
CA GLY A 132 16.63 5.80 -0.69
C GLY A 132 17.97 5.52 -0.03
N ASP A 133 18.74 4.65 -0.68
CA ASP A 133 20.07 4.23 -0.25
C ASP A 133 21.10 4.22 -1.39
N GLY A 134 20.69 4.61 -2.60
CA GLY A 134 21.50 4.48 -3.81
C GLY A 134 21.72 3.03 -4.28
N GLY A 135 21.27 2.03 -3.52
CA GLY A 135 21.49 0.60 -3.75
C GLY A 135 20.20 -0.16 -3.98
N GLU A 136 20.03 -1.29 -3.29
CA GLU A 136 18.95 -2.24 -3.57
C GLU A 136 17.55 -1.69 -3.29
N ARG A 137 17.36 -0.85 -2.25
CA ARG A 137 16.06 -0.22 -1.99
C ARG A 137 15.69 0.73 -3.12
N THR A 138 16.68 1.48 -3.62
CA THR A 138 16.50 2.37 -4.77
C THR A 138 16.16 1.58 -6.04
N ALA A 139 16.83 0.45 -6.27
CA ALA A 139 16.54 -0.44 -7.41
C ALA A 139 15.14 -1.07 -7.30
N PHE A 140 14.73 -1.53 -6.12
CA PHE A 140 13.39 -2.06 -5.87
C PHE A 140 12.29 -1.05 -6.19
N ARG A 141 12.45 0.20 -5.72
CA ARG A 141 11.52 1.28 -6.04
C ARG A 141 11.43 1.51 -7.56
N LYS A 142 12.56 1.51 -8.27
CA LYS A 142 12.58 1.68 -9.73
C LYS A 142 11.89 0.51 -10.45
N ALA A 143 12.09 -0.72 -10.00
CA ALA A 143 11.43 -1.89 -10.56
C ALA A 143 9.90 -1.83 -10.44
N LEU A 144 9.38 -1.39 -9.29
CA LEU A 144 7.94 -1.16 -9.10
C LEU A 144 7.35 -0.13 -10.07
N MET A 145 8.14 0.88 -10.46
CA MET A 145 7.69 2.02 -11.25
C MET A 145 8.13 1.97 -12.72
N LYS A 146 8.47 0.80 -13.26
CA LYS A 146 8.79 0.68 -14.70
C LYS A 146 7.60 1.14 -15.55
N GLU A 147 7.89 1.80 -16.68
CA GLU A 147 6.88 2.27 -17.65
C GLU A 147 6.01 1.09 -18.12
N ASP A 148 6.65 0.04 -18.65
CA ASP A 148 5.99 -1.20 -19.07
C ASP A 148 5.40 -1.95 -17.85
N PRO A 149 4.05 -2.09 -17.76
CA PRO A 149 3.40 -2.77 -16.65
C PRO A 149 3.79 -4.25 -16.52
N SER A 150 4.10 -4.93 -17.63
CA SER A 150 4.50 -6.34 -17.64
C SER A 150 5.86 -6.60 -16.99
N GLN A 151 6.67 -5.54 -16.85
CA GLN A 151 8.01 -5.59 -16.29
C GLN A 151 8.04 -5.29 -14.79
N ARG A 152 6.90 -4.92 -14.20
CA ARG A 152 6.78 -4.65 -12.77
C ARG A 152 6.60 -5.97 -12.02
N PRO A 153 7.17 -6.12 -10.81
CA PRO A 153 6.92 -7.30 -9.99
C PRO A 153 5.45 -7.38 -9.58
N THR A 154 4.95 -8.61 -9.39
CA THR A 154 3.65 -8.83 -8.77
C THR A 154 3.67 -8.37 -7.31
N ALA A 155 2.50 -8.21 -6.67
CA ALA A 155 2.45 -7.90 -5.24
C ALA A 155 3.17 -8.96 -4.39
N MET A 156 3.12 -10.23 -4.79
CA MET A 156 3.81 -11.33 -4.11
C MET A 156 5.32 -11.21 -4.24
N ASP A 157 5.84 -11.03 -5.47
CA ASP A 157 7.28 -10.86 -5.71
C ASP A 157 7.81 -9.62 -4.98
N ALA A 158 7.03 -8.53 -4.99
CA ALA A 158 7.36 -7.31 -4.28
C ALA A 158 7.40 -7.50 -2.76
N LEU A 159 6.46 -8.26 -2.18
CA LEU A 159 6.44 -8.58 -0.75
C LEU A 159 7.65 -9.43 -0.36
N GLN A 160 7.98 -10.44 -1.15
CA GLN A 160 9.16 -11.28 -0.93
C GLN A 160 10.44 -10.44 -0.97
N LYS A 161 10.59 -9.59 -1.99
CA LYS A 161 11.76 -8.72 -2.11
C LYS A 161 11.84 -7.71 -0.96
N LEU A 162 10.71 -7.19 -0.48
CA LEU A 162 10.67 -6.30 0.66
C LEU A 162 11.20 -6.99 1.93
N GLU A 163 10.83 -8.25 2.18
CA GLU A 163 11.30 -9.00 3.34
C GLU A 163 12.81 -9.33 3.25
N GLU A 164 13.35 -9.56 2.05
CA GLU A 164 14.80 -9.65 1.84
C GLU A 164 15.51 -8.34 2.22
N LEU A 165 15.04 -7.21 1.67
CA LEU A 165 15.60 -5.88 1.94
C LEU A 165 15.54 -5.52 3.42
N LYS A 166 14.49 -5.96 4.11
CA LYS A 166 14.31 -5.76 5.55
C LYS A 166 15.33 -6.55 6.36
N LYS A 167 15.64 -7.79 5.99
CA LYS A 167 16.70 -8.59 6.63
C LYS A 167 18.07 -7.93 6.48
N ILE A 168 18.35 -7.37 5.30
CA ILE A 168 19.59 -6.63 5.01
C ILE A 168 19.65 -5.34 5.82
N SER A 169 18.53 -4.61 5.92
CA SER A 169 18.45 -3.33 6.63
C SER A 169 18.48 -3.48 8.16
N PHE A 170 18.05 -4.62 8.68
CA PHE A 170 17.97 -4.92 10.10
C PHE A 170 18.52 -6.32 10.39
N PRO A 171 19.84 -6.53 10.24
CA PRO A 171 20.44 -7.83 10.51
C PRO A 171 20.22 -8.21 11.98
N GLN A 172 19.73 -9.43 12.20
CA GLN A 172 19.69 -9.99 13.56
C GLN A 172 21.15 -10.18 14.01
N LYS A 173 21.48 -9.69 15.21
CA LYS A 173 22.77 -10.03 15.82
C LYS A 173 22.83 -11.56 15.91
N ARG A 174 23.80 -12.19 15.22
CA ARG A 174 24.15 -13.57 15.52
C ARG A 174 24.49 -13.62 17.00
N ALA A 175 23.84 -14.50 17.76
CA ALA A 175 24.37 -14.90 19.04
C ALA A 175 25.79 -15.40 18.76
N LEU A 176 26.78 -14.71 19.32
CA LEU A 176 28.12 -15.25 19.38
C LEU A 176 27.98 -16.51 20.24
N GLU A 177 28.12 -17.67 19.61
CA GLU A 177 28.30 -18.92 20.32
C GLU A 177 29.64 -18.81 21.06
N GLU A 178 29.56 -18.67 22.39
CA GLU A 178 30.67 -18.85 23.33
C GLU A 178 30.99 -20.34 23.50
#